data_AF-A0A535NCR9-F1
#
_entry.id   AF-A0A535NCR9-F1
#
_cell.length_a   1.000
_cell.length_b   1.000
_cell.length_c   1.000
_cell.angle_alpha   90.00
_cell.angle_beta   90.00
_cell.angle_gamma   90.00
#
_symmetry.space_group_name_H-M   'P 1'
#
loop_
_entity.id
_entity.type
_entity.pdbx_description
1 polymer ?
#
loop_
_entity_poly.entity_id
_entity_poly.type
_entity_poly.pdbx_seq_one_letter_code
_entity_poly.pdbx_strand_id
1 'polypeptide(L)'
;MASSPTRRPQLPSSRTPGAPAGGPAPFWRSRGFWIYLVVLLVLNYVISIVFTSGPSRITVPYTTFIEQVNADNVKDITAQGNSIQGDFKTSVKYGSASGTPFQTERPVFAQDNLETLLQQHNVPITATPPGSGQSPLLNLLLSFGPALLLIGGLLYLSRRM
;
A
#
# COMPACT_ATOMS: atom_id res chain seq x y z
N MET A 1 36.53 90.71 -1.50
CA MET A 1 36.49 89.32 -2.01
C MET A 1 37.41 88.47 -1.16
N ALA A 2 36.88 87.60 -0.31
CA ALA A 2 37.53 86.39 0.22
C ALA A 2 36.51 85.67 1.12
N SER A 3 35.86 84.66 0.55
CA SER A 3 34.82 83.83 1.17
C SER A 3 35.42 82.75 2.07
N SER A 4 34.95 82.67 3.32
CA SER A 4 35.28 81.63 4.29
C SER A 4 34.62 80.29 3.92
N PRO A 5 35.32 79.15 3.92
CA PRO A 5 34.68 77.85 3.73
C PRO A 5 34.11 77.36 5.07
N THR A 6 32.79 77.28 5.15
CA THR A 6 32.08 76.68 6.30
C THR A 6 32.22 75.16 6.25
N ARG A 7 32.95 74.59 7.21
CA ARG A 7 33.11 73.14 7.39
C ARG A 7 31.79 72.56 7.92
N ARG A 8 31.04 71.85 7.09
CA ARG A 8 29.82 71.13 7.53
C ARG A 8 30.19 69.99 8.47
N PRO A 9 29.52 69.81 9.62
CA PRO A 9 29.69 68.64 10.46
C PRO A 9 29.20 67.39 9.71
N GLN A 10 30.05 66.39 9.55
CA GLN A 10 29.62 65.06 9.09
C GLN A 10 28.89 64.38 10.25
N LEU A 11 27.59 64.12 10.06
CA LEU A 11 26.82 63.28 10.98
C LEU A 11 27.35 61.84 10.91
N PRO A 12 27.45 61.14 12.05
CA PRO A 12 27.88 59.75 12.07
C PRO A 12 26.88 58.89 11.30
N SER A 13 27.37 58.13 10.32
CA SER A 13 26.60 57.14 9.59
C SER A 13 25.94 56.20 10.59
N SER A 14 24.62 56.31 10.74
CA SER A 14 23.81 55.33 11.43
C SER A 14 24.01 54.00 10.73
N ARG A 15 24.78 53.09 11.36
CA ARG A 15 24.79 51.67 11.02
C ARG A 15 23.36 51.20 11.14
N THR A 16 22.69 51.00 10.01
CA THR A 16 21.50 50.18 9.93
C THR A 16 21.89 48.82 10.52
N PRO A 17 21.29 48.35 11.63
CA PRO A 17 21.48 46.99 12.07
C PRO A 17 21.08 46.11 10.89
N GLY A 18 22.04 45.31 10.40
CA GLY A 18 21.79 44.39 9.30
C GLY A 18 20.53 43.60 9.59
N ALA A 19 19.58 43.64 8.64
CA ALA A 19 18.45 42.73 8.61
C ALA A 19 18.98 41.31 8.92
N PRO A 20 18.31 40.52 9.77
CA PRO A 20 18.79 39.19 10.09
C PRO A 20 18.99 38.44 8.78
N ALA A 21 20.25 38.05 8.52
CA ALA A 21 20.59 37.17 7.42
C ALA A 21 19.65 35.98 7.50
N GLY A 22 18.87 35.78 6.43
CA GLY A 22 17.72 34.89 6.41
C GLY A 22 18.05 33.57 7.10
N GLY A 23 17.25 33.22 8.10
CA GLY A 23 17.34 31.92 8.75
C GLY A 23 17.37 30.80 7.71
N PRO A 24 17.99 29.66 8.02
CA PRO A 24 18.20 28.57 7.07
C PRO A 24 16.92 28.30 6.29
N ALA A 25 17.02 28.38 4.96
CA ALA A 25 15.86 28.24 4.10
C ALA A 25 15.14 26.92 4.44
N PRO A 26 13.80 26.93 4.63
CA PRO A 26 13.08 25.73 5.03
C PRO A 26 13.39 24.59 4.06
N PHE A 27 13.81 23.45 4.60
CA PHE A 27 14.28 22.29 3.83
C PHE A 27 13.29 21.81 2.75
N TRP A 28 11.99 22.03 2.99
CA TRP A 28 10.84 21.80 2.10
C TRP A 28 10.88 22.57 0.77
N ARG A 29 11.70 23.63 0.67
CA ARG A 29 11.81 24.50 -0.52
C ARG A 29 12.88 24.03 -1.51
N SER A 30 13.67 23.02 -1.17
CA SER A 30 14.71 22.48 -2.05
C SER A 30 14.11 21.50 -3.07
N ARG A 31 14.51 21.61 -4.35
CA ARG A 31 14.09 20.67 -5.41
C ARG A 31 14.51 19.23 -5.09
N GLY A 32 15.64 19.06 -4.40
CA GLY A 32 16.13 17.75 -3.94
C GLY A 32 15.21 17.07 -2.93
N PHE A 33 14.55 17.83 -2.04
CA PHE A 33 13.56 17.29 -1.11
C PHE A 33 12.36 16.69 -1.84
N TRP A 34 11.82 17.39 -2.84
CA TRP A 34 10.70 16.90 -3.65
C TRP A 34 11.08 15.69 -4.50
N ILE A 35 12.27 15.68 -5.11
CA ILE A 35 12.77 14.51 -5.86
C ILE A 35 12.93 13.30 -4.92
N TYR A 36 13.52 13.49 -3.74
CA TYR A 36 13.66 12.43 -2.75
C TYR A 36 12.30 11.89 -2.31
N LEU A 37 11.34 12.76 -1.97
CA LEU A 37 9.99 12.39 -1.58
C LEU A 37 9.30 11.57 -2.69
N VAL A 38 9.41 12.00 -3.95
CA VAL A 38 8.80 11.31 -5.09
C VAL A 38 9.44 9.94 -5.31
N VAL A 39 10.78 9.84 -5.30
CA VAL A 39 11.48 8.54 -5.43
C VAL A 39 11.06 7.57 -4.34
N LEU A 40 10.95 8.08 -3.11
CA LEU A 40 10.58 7.32 -1.94
C LEU A 40 9.13 6.82 -2.01
N LEU A 41 8.21 7.66 -2.50
CA LEU A 41 6.82 7.31 -2.72
C LEU A 41 6.67 6.28 -3.85
N VAL A 42 7.42 6.43 -4.94
CA VAL A 42 7.45 5.45 -6.03
C VAL A 42 8.01 4.11 -5.55
N LEU A 43 9.09 4.10 -4.79
CA LEU A 43 9.66 2.88 -4.24
C LEU A 43 8.67 2.16 -3.30
N ASN A 44 8.03 2.91 -2.41
CA ASN A 44 6.99 2.36 -1.54
C ASN A 44 5.80 1.79 -2.35
N TYR A 45 5.35 2.51 -3.38
CA TYR A 45 4.26 2.07 -4.25
C TYR A 45 4.60 0.78 -5.01
N VAL A 46 5.82 0.68 -5.56
CA VAL A 46 6.29 -0.53 -6.26
C VAL A 46 6.36 -1.73 -5.32
N ILE A 47 6.89 -1.54 -4.10
CA ILE A 47 6.90 -2.60 -3.07
C ILE A 47 5.46 -3.01 -2.75
N SER A 48 4.56 -2.05 -2.55
CA SER A 48 3.16 -2.36 -2.26
C SER A 48 2.50 -3.19 -3.36
N ILE A 49 2.74 -2.86 -4.63
CA ILE A 49 2.19 -3.63 -5.77
C ILE A 49 2.71 -5.07 -5.76
N VAL A 50 4.03 -5.25 -5.71
CA VAL A 50 4.66 -6.58 -5.84
C VAL A 50 4.23 -7.53 -4.72
N PHE A 51 4.04 -7.00 -3.50
CA PHE A 51 3.72 -7.82 -2.34
C PHE A 51 2.21 -7.91 -2.02
N THR A 52 1.35 -7.12 -2.66
CA THR A 52 -0.11 -7.18 -2.47
C THR A 52 -0.81 -8.01 -3.55
N SER A 53 -0.14 -8.33 -4.65
CA SER A 53 -0.65 -9.26 -5.66
C SER A 53 -0.59 -10.71 -5.15
N GLY A 54 -1.62 -11.13 -4.43
CA GLY A 54 -1.90 -12.55 -4.20
C GLY A 54 -2.19 -13.28 -5.53
N PRO A 55 -2.27 -14.63 -5.52
CA PRO A 55 -2.59 -15.40 -6.71
C PRO A 55 -3.89 -14.89 -7.34
N SER A 56 -3.89 -14.66 -8.67
CA SER A 56 -5.03 -14.14 -9.40
C SER A 56 -6.21 -15.11 -9.30
N ARG A 57 -7.17 -14.83 -8.41
CA ARG A 57 -8.37 -15.65 -8.22
C ARG A 57 -9.40 -15.31 -9.28
N ILE A 58 -9.93 -16.33 -9.95
CA ILE A 58 -11.08 -16.16 -10.84
C ILE A 58 -12.36 -16.03 -10.01
N THR A 59 -13.22 -15.08 -10.37
CA THR A 59 -14.53 -14.94 -9.73
C THR A 59 -15.50 -15.86 -10.45
N VAL A 60 -16.00 -16.87 -9.75
CA VAL A 60 -16.93 -17.87 -10.28
C VAL A 60 -18.28 -17.77 -9.57
N PRO A 61 -19.40 -17.90 -10.28
CA PRO A 61 -20.71 -17.97 -9.65
C PRO A 61 -20.81 -19.17 -8.71
N TYR A 62 -21.64 -19.03 -7.69
CA TYR A 62 -21.89 -20.09 -6.72
C TYR A 62 -22.38 -21.39 -7.37
N THR A 63 -23.23 -21.30 -8.41
CA THR A 63 -23.72 -22.46 -9.16
C THR A 63 -22.59 -23.22 -9.86
N THR A 64 -21.69 -22.50 -10.52
CA THR A 64 -20.51 -23.11 -11.16
C THR A 64 -19.60 -23.76 -10.12
N PHE A 65 -19.44 -23.16 -8.94
CA PHE A 65 -18.71 -23.78 -7.85
C PHE A 65 -19.36 -25.11 -7.41
N ILE A 66 -20.68 -25.15 -7.22
CA ILE A 66 -21.40 -26.41 -6.90
C ILE A 66 -21.20 -27.48 -7.97
N GLU A 67 -21.25 -27.11 -9.26
CA GLU A 67 -20.94 -28.03 -10.37
C GLU A 67 -19.52 -28.61 -10.26
N GLN A 68 -18.53 -27.77 -9.92
CA GLN A 68 -17.15 -28.21 -9.75
C GLN A 68 -16.94 -29.07 -8.48
N VAL A 69 -17.70 -28.84 -7.42
CA VAL A 69 -17.71 -29.71 -6.22
C VAL A 69 -18.24 -31.08 -6.60
N ASN A 70 -19.39 -31.14 -7.28
CA ASN A 70 -19.98 -32.40 -7.75
C ASN A 70 -19.08 -33.17 -8.73
N ALA A 71 -18.25 -32.45 -9.49
CA ALA A 71 -17.26 -33.03 -10.40
C ALA A 71 -15.94 -33.42 -9.72
N ASP A 72 -15.86 -33.39 -8.38
CA ASP A 72 -14.64 -33.64 -7.60
C ASP A 72 -13.43 -32.78 -8.00
N ASN A 73 -13.68 -31.61 -8.61
CA ASN A 73 -12.63 -30.72 -9.11
C ASN A 73 -12.19 -29.67 -8.07
N VAL A 74 -12.68 -29.74 -6.83
CA VAL A 74 -12.28 -28.83 -5.74
C VAL A 74 -11.21 -29.51 -4.89
N LYS A 75 -10.08 -28.82 -4.69
CA LYS A 75 -8.95 -29.33 -3.91
C LYS A 75 -9.09 -28.96 -2.44
N ASP A 76 -9.33 -27.69 -2.18
CA ASP A 76 -9.46 -27.14 -0.84
C ASP A 76 -10.35 -25.89 -0.88
N ILE A 77 -11.02 -25.65 0.23
CA ILE A 77 -11.80 -24.42 0.40
C ILE A 77 -11.49 -23.75 1.72
N THR A 78 -11.61 -22.44 1.68
CA THR A 78 -11.59 -21.53 2.82
C THR A 78 -12.84 -20.67 2.79
N ALA A 79 -13.64 -20.76 3.85
CA ALA A 79 -14.82 -19.92 4.02
C ALA A 79 -14.53 -18.77 4.99
N GLN A 80 -14.86 -17.55 4.58
CA GLN A 80 -14.78 -16.32 5.37
C GLN A 80 -16.14 -15.61 5.33
N GLY A 81 -16.98 -15.91 6.32
CA GLY A 81 -18.37 -15.43 6.33
C GLY A 81 -19.15 -15.97 5.13
N ASN A 82 -19.61 -15.07 4.24
CA ASN A 82 -20.28 -15.43 2.98
C ASN A 82 -19.33 -15.60 1.79
N SER A 83 -18.06 -15.21 1.93
CA SER A 83 -17.06 -15.38 0.88
C SER A 83 -16.42 -16.75 0.98
N ILE A 84 -16.36 -17.47 -0.14
CA ILE A 84 -15.70 -18.78 -0.24
C ILE A 84 -14.57 -18.63 -1.25
N GLN A 85 -13.40 -19.10 -0.88
CA GLN A 85 -12.17 -19.00 -1.66
C GLN A 85 -11.47 -20.34 -1.62
N GLY A 86 -10.80 -20.75 -2.68
CA GLY A 86 -10.12 -22.04 -2.70
C GLY A 86 -9.37 -22.26 -3.99
N ASP A 87 -8.93 -23.50 -4.18
CA ASP A 87 -8.25 -23.95 -5.37
C ASP A 87 -8.98 -25.15 -5.99
N PHE A 88 -9.15 -25.10 -7.31
CA PHE A 88 -9.56 -26.25 -8.09
C PHE A 88 -8.37 -27.19 -8.37
N LYS A 89 -8.64 -28.48 -8.53
CA LYS A 89 -7.63 -29.48 -8.94
C LYS A 89 -7.19 -29.22 -10.38
N THR A 90 -8.11 -28.81 -11.25
CA THR A 90 -7.86 -28.47 -12.64
C THR A 90 -8.36 -27.06 -12.95
N SER A 91 -7.72 -26.38 -13.91
CA SER A 91 -8.06 -25.01 -14.28
C SER A 91 -9.49 -24.94 -14.84
N VAL A 92 -10.32 -24.07 -14.25
CA VAL A 92 -11.69 -23.82 -14.71
C VAL A 92 -11.71 -22.51 -15.48
N LYS A 93 -12.40 -22.49 -16.62
CA LYS A 93 -12.62 -21.28 -17.41
C LYS A 93 -14.03 -20.76 -17.18
N TYR A 94 -14.13 -19.51 -16.77
CA TYR A 94 -15.40 -18.79 -16.66
C TYR A 94 -15.28 -17.43 -17.34
N GLY A 95 -16.08 -17.21 -18.39
CA GLY A 95 -15.98 -16.03 -19.25
C GLY A 95 -14.61 -15.91 -19.91
N SER A 96 -13.94 -14.78 -19.71
CA SER A 96 -12.59 -14.49 -20.21
C SER A 96 -11.48 -14.90 -19.24
N ALA A 97 -11.82 -15.37 -18.04
CA ALA A 97 -10.85 -15.74 -17.01
C ALA A 97 -10.71 -17.26 -16.90
N SER A 98 -9.49 -17.73 -16.63
CA SER A 98 -9.21 -19.14 -16.36
C SER A 98 -8.15 -19.27 -15.29
N GLY A 99 -8.35 -20.19 -14.35
CA GLY A 99 -7.38 -20.44 -13.30
C GLY A 99 -7.81 -21.58 -12.38
N THR A 100 -6.87 -22.02 -11.55
CA THR A 100 -7.14 -22.90 -10.42
C THR A 100 -7.61 -22.14 -9.18
N PRO A 101 -7.07 -20.95 -8.81
CA PRO A 101 -7.53 -20.25 -7.63
C PRO A 101 -8.84 -19.57 -7.94
N PHE A 102 -9.85 -19.78 -7.11
CA PHE A 102 -11.17 -19.20 -7.31
C PHE A 102 -11.67 -18.46 -6.07
N GLN A 103 -12.66 -17.61 -6.31
CA GLN A 103 -13.47 -16.99 -5.29
C GLN A 103 -14.94 -16.98 -5.72
N THR A 104 -15.83 -17.22 -4.78
CA THR A 104 -17.28 -17.18 -4.97
C THR A 104 -17.94 -16.60 -3.72
N GLU A 105 -19.13 -16.05 -3.89
CA GLU A 105 -19.93 -15.52 -2.79
C GLU A 105 -21.18 -16.37 -2.64
N ARG A 106 -21.40 -16.88 -1.43
CA ARG A 106 -22.61 -17.62 -1.10
C ARG A 106 -23.74 -16.63 -0.81
N PRO A 107 -24.82 -16.65 -1.61
CA PRO A 107 -25.99 -15.82 -1.32
C PRO A 107 -26.62 -16.22 0.01
N VAL A 108 -27.08 -15.23 0.78
CA VAL A 108 -27.71 -15.47 2.09
C VAL A 108 -28.96 -16.35 2.04
N PHE A 109 -29.62 -16.42 0.88
CA PHE A 109 -30.83 -17.22 0.65
C PHE A 109 -30.55 -18.66 0.20
N ALA A 110 -29.29 -19.04 -0.04
CA ALA A 110 -28.94 -20.41 -0.39
C ALA A 110 -29.16 -21.32 0.84
N GLN A 111 -30.25 -22.08 0.84
CA GLN A 111 -30.65 -23.00 1.92
C GLN A 111 -29.95 -24.37 1.84
N ASP A 112 -28.96 -24.48 0.96
CA ASP A 112 -28.28 -25.73 0.66
C ASP A 112 -27.33 -26.13 1.79
N ASN A 113 -27.28 -27.44 2.09
CA ASN A 113 -26.36 -28.04 3.05
C ASN A 113 -24.97 -28.20 2.43
N LEU A 114 -24.31 -27.08 2.15
CA LEU A 114 -22.99 -27.04 1.52
C LEU A 114 -21.96 -27.86 2.30
N GLU A 115 -22.02 -27.83 3.64
CA GLU A 115 -21.13 -28.62 4.50
C GLU A 115 -21.24 -30.13 4.21
N THR A 116 -22.46 -30.65 4.14
CA THR A 116 -22.71 -32.07 3.83
C THR A 116 -22.21 -32.42 2.43
N LEU A 117 -22.43 -31.54 1.45
CA LEU A 117 -21.95 -31.74 0.07
C LEU A 117 -20.42 -31.84 0.03
N LEU A 118 -19.73 -30.93 0.70
CA LEU A 118 -18.27 -30.91 0.73
C LEU A 118 -17.68 -32.11 1.48
N GLN A 119 -18.32 -32.53 2.59
CA GLN A 119 -17.94 -33.73 3.32
C GLN A 119 -18.12 -34.99 2.46
N GLN A 120 -19.22 -35.10 1.72
CA GLN A 120 -19.47 -36.22 0.82
C GLN A 120 -18.40 -36.33 -0.28
N HIS A 121 -17.94 -35.19 -0.80
CA HIS A 121 -16.88 -35.11 -1.80
C HIS A 121 -15.46 -35.04 -1.21
N ASN A 122 -15.29 -35.29 0.09
CA ASN A 122 -14.01 -35.28 0.80
C ASN A 122 -13.19 -33.99 0.59
N VAL A 123 -13.86 -32.85 0.46
CA VAL A 123 -13.21 -31.56 0.29
C VAL A 123 -12.78 -31.03 1.67
N PRO A 124 -11.47 -30.88 1.94
CA PRO A 124 -11.00 -30.36 3.22
C PRO A 124 -11.45 -28.89 3.40
N ILE A 125 -12.21 -28.64 4.46
CA ILE A 125 -12.69 -27.31 4.83
C ILE A 125 -11.68 -26.71 5.81
N THR A 126 -10.93 -25.70 5.37
CA THR A 126 -9.97 -24.99 6.22
C THR A 126 -10.50 -23.61 6.56
N ALA A 127 -10.68 -23.28 7.84
CA ALA A 127 -11.02 -21.93 8.26
C ALA A 127 -9.72 -21.15 8.52
N THR A 128 -9.30 -20.32 7.55
CA THR A 128 -8.17 -19.42 7.76
C THR A 128 -8.70 -18.04 8.19
N PRO A 129 -8.14 -17.41 9.24
CA PRO A 129 -8.61 -16.11 9.72
C PRO A 129 -8.57 -15.04 8.60
N PRO A 130 -9.55 -14.13 8.57
CA PRO A 130 -9.62 -13.06 7.55
C PRO A 130 -8.34 -12.22 7.58
N GLY A 131 -7.65 -12.14 6.44
CA GLY A 131 -6.39 -11.40 6.28
C GLY A 131 -5.12 -12.25 6.17
N SER A 132 -5.21 -13.58 6.24
CA SER A 132 -4.05 -14.50 6.17
C SER A 132 -3.30 -14.55 4.83
N GLY A 133 -3.82 -13.91 3.79
CA GLY A 133 -3.15 -13.82 2.48
C GLY A 133 -1.96 -12.86 2.47
N GLN A 134 -1.86 -11.95 3.43
CA GLN A 134 -0.73 -11.05 3.61
C GLN A 134 0.05 -11.43 4.86
N SER A 135 1.37 -11.59 4.72
CA SER A 135 2.26 -11.78 5.87
C SER A 135 2.05 -10.63 6.86
N PRO A 136 1.72 -10.88 8.13
CA PRO A 136 1.44 -9.82 9.10
C PRO A 136 2.66 -8.91 9.32
N LEU A 137 3.87 -9.47 9.18
CA LEU A 137 5.12 -8.71 9.21
C LEU A 137 5.23 -7.78 8.00
N LEU A 138 4.75 -8.22 6.83
CA LEU A 138 4.76 -7.42 5.62
C LEU A 138 3.71 -6.32 5.67
N ASN A 139 2.52 -6.58 6.21
CA ASN A 139 1.51 -5.55 6.47
C ASN A 139 2.03 -4.50 7.45
N LEU A 140 2.72 -4.94 8.52
CA LEU A 140 3.39 -4.05 9.47
C LEU A 140 4.49 -3.23 8.77
N LEU A 141 5.33 -3.85 7.96
CA LEU A 141 6.39 -3.14 7.24
C LEU A 141 5.83 -2.16 6.20
N LEU A 142 4.71 -2.48 5.54
CA LEU A 142 4.01 -1.57 4.63
C LEU A 142 3.37 -0.41 5.40
N SER A 143 2.73 -0.66 6.54
CA SER A 143 2.08 0.38 7.35
C SER A 143 3.10 1.32 8.00
N PHE A 144 4.25 0.78 8.42
CA PHE A 144 5.38 1.55 8.96
C PHE A 144 6.34 2.05 7.87
N GLY A 145 6.20 1.59 6.63
CA GLY A 145 7.04 1.98 5.50
C GLY A 145 7.10 3.49 5.31
N PRO A 146 5.95 4.20 5.17
CA PRO A 146 5.91 5.65 5.07
C PRO A 146 6.57 6.35 6.27
N ALA A 147 6.35 5.85 7.49
CA ALA A 147 6.92 6.45 8.71
C ALA A 147 8.44 6.27 8.79
N LEU A 148 8.95 5.06 8.55
CA LEU A 148 10.38 4.76 8.54
C LEU A 148 11.11 5.52 7.42
N LEU A 149 10.45 5.70 6.29
CA LEU A 149 10.96 6.45 5.16
C LEU A 149 11.02 7.96 5.45
N LEU A 150 10.00 8.53 6.12
CA LEU A 150 10.05 9.92 6.59
C LEU A 150 11.14 10.13 7.64
N ILE A 151 11.27 9.22 8.61
CA ILE A 151 12.29 9.28 9.67
C ILE A 151 13.70 9.14 9.06
N GLY A 152 13.91 8.15 8.20
CA GLY A 152 15.19 7.94 7.51
C GLY A 152 15.58 9.13 6.63
N GLY A 153 14.61 9.72 5.92
CA GLY A 153 14.81 10.91 5.12
C GLY A 153 15.17 12.14 5.95
N LEU A 154 14.46 12.36 7.05
CA LEU A 154 14.75 13.46 7.98
C LEU A 154 16.16 13.31 8.59
N LEU A 155 16.53 12.10 9.00
CA LEU A 155 17.85 11.82 9.58
C LEU A 155 18.97 12.01 8.56
N TYR A 156 18.80 11.51 7.32
CA TYR A 156 19.76 11.73 6.24
C TYR A 156 19.96 13.21 5.95
N LEU A 157 18.87 13.99 5.92
CA LEU A 157 18.93 15.42 5.66
C LEU A 157 19.58 16.19 6.83
N SER A 158 19.33 15.77 8.08
CA SER A 158 19.98 16.36 9.27
C SER A 158 21.48 16.08 9.33
N ARG A 159 21.93 14.98 8.72
CA ARG A 159 23.36 14.64 8.61
C ARG A 159 24.06 15.34 7.46
N ARG A 160 23.29 15.86 6.49
CA ARG A 160 23.80 16.49 5.27
C ARG A 160 23.78 18.03 5.32
N MET A 161 23.00 18.61 6.24
CA MET A 161 23.13 20.02 6.64
C MET A 161 24.19 20.15 7.73
#